data_AF-A0A523X176-F1
#
_entry.id   AF-A0A523X176-F1
#
_cell.length_a   1.000
_cell.length_b   1.000
_cell.length_c   1.000
_cell.angle_alpha   90.00
_cell.angle_beta   90.00
_cell.angle_gamma   90.00
#
_symmetry.space_group_name_H-M   'P 1'
#
loop_
_entity.id
_entity.type
_entity.pdbx_description
1 polymer ?
#
loop_
_entity_poly.entity_id
_entity_poly.type
_entity_poly.pdbx_seq_one_letter_code
_entity_poly.pdbx_strand_id
1 'polypeptide(L)'
;MSRFGVKLEEETLIRKVRRIPAPGEVFVNVGDSVDAETVIAGGTVRNPEAEEVRVFTKLGIEPEQIERYMLKKEGDTVKKDEVIAIYRAFFGRFTKTCRSPMDGFIEVVLKKKGRVIVRGNPIPVEARAHIPGRIVEVIPGEGAVVETRGALVNGVFGVGGEARGEL
;
A
#
# COMPACT_ATOMS: atom_id res chain seq x y z
N MET A 1 37.04 -18.67 9.13
CA MET A 1 35.89 -18.17 9.91
C MET A 1 36.42 -17.19 10.94
N SER A 2 35.94 -15.95 10.96
CA SER A 2 36.36 -15.01 12.01
C SER A 2 35.79 -15.46 13.36
N ARG A 3 36.48 -15.10 14.46
CA ARG A 3 36.10 -15.42 15.84
C ARG A 3 34.74 -14.85 16.27
N PHE A 4 34.09 -14.06 15.39
CA PHE A 4 32.86 -13.30 15.62
C PHE A 4 31.68 -13.72 14.74
N GLY A 5 31.80 -14.84 14.00
CA GLY A 5 30.70 -15.35 13.16
C GLY A 5 30.42 -14.54 11.88
N VAL A 6 31.29 -13.58 11.54
CA VAL A 6 31.20 -12.77 10.32
C VAL A 6 32.10 -13.37 9.23
N LYS A 7 31.59 -13.49 8.01
CA LYS A 7 32.35 -13.90 6.82
C LYS A 7 32.45 -12.72 5.84
N LEU A 8 33.68 -12.29 5.57
CA LEU A 8 34.00 -11.32 4.52
C LEU A 8 34.38 -12.06 3.23
N GLU A 9 33.77 -11.64 2.13
CA GLU A 9 34.18 -11.97 0.77
C GLU A 9 34.61 -10.67 0.10
N GLU A 10 35.92 -10.48 -0.12
CA GLU A 10 36.48 -9.19 -0.57
C GLU A 10 36.04 -8.82 -1.99
N GLU A 11 35.92 -9.81 -2.87
CA GLU A 11 35.43 -9.63 -4.23
C GLU A 11 34.48 -10.79 -4.57
N THR A 12 33.20 -10.46 -4.74
CA THR A 12 32.18 -11.44 -5.08
C THR A 12 31.16 -10.84 -6.05
N LEU A 13 30.55 -11.70 -6.85
CA LEU A 13 29.46 -11.32 -7.74
C LEU A 13 28.16 -11.41 -6.95
N ILE A 14 27.63 -10.26 -6.56
CA ILE A 14 26.44 -10.13 -5.71
C ILE A 14 25.23 -10.04 -6.62
N ARG A 15 24.27 -10.95 -6.43
CA ARG A 15 22.93 -10.86 -7.03
C ARG A 15 21.92 -10.59 -5.95
N LYS A 16 21.23 -9.45 -6.05
CA LYS A 16 20.21 -9.05 -5.09
C LYS A 16 18.84 -9.02 -5.77
N VAL A 17 17.95 -9.89 -5.32
CA VAL A 17 16.53 -9.83 -5.69
C VAL A 17 15.89 -8.65 -4.98
N ARG A 18 15.22 -7.79 -5.75
CA ARG A 18 14.56 -6.59 -5.29
C ARG A 18 13.12 -6.65 -5.79
N ARG A 19 12.13 -6.65 -4.89
CA ARG A 19 10.72 -6.80 -5.25
C ARG A 19 9.78 -6.06 -4.30
N ILE A 20 8.64 -5.64 -4.81
CA ILE A 20 7.52 -5.13 -4.01
C ILE A 20 6.71 -6.29 -3.41
N PRO A 21 6.00 -6.08 -2.29
CA PRO A 21 5.24 -7.13 -1.59
C PRO A 21 3.84 -7.40 -2.17
N ALA A 22 3.51 -6.79 -3.31
CA ALA A 22 2.21 -6.90 -3.97
C ALA A 22 2.38 -6.76 -5.49
N PRO A 23 1.38 -7.15 -6.29
CA PRO A 23 1.40 -6.92 -7.73
C PRO A 23 1.56 -5.44 -8.06
N GLY A 24 2.35 -5.15 -9.09
CA GLY A 24 2.58 -3.81 -9.58
C GLY A 24 3.23 -3.82 -10.96
N GLU A 25 4.09 -2.84 -11.21
CA GLU A 25 4.79 -2.62 -12.48
C GLU A 25 6.30 -2.60 -12.24
N VAL A 26 7.05 -3.09 -13.22
CA VAL A 26 8.53 -3.05 -13.23
C VAL A 26 8.97 -1.99 -14.23
N PHE A 27 9.83 -1.08 -13.79
CA PHE A 27 10.25 0.11 -14.55
C PHE A 27 11.61 -0.03 -15.23
N VAL A 28 12.24 -1.22 -15.13
CA VAL A 28 13.57 -1.52 -15.65
C VAL A 28 13.56 -2.76 -16.53
N ASN A 29 14.52 -2.84 -17.44
CA ASN A 29 14.72 -3.95 -18.35
C ASN A 29 16.03 -4.68 -18.07
N VAL A 30 16.13 -5.93 -18.53
CA VAL A 30 17.39 -6.68 -18.50
C VAL A 30 18.45 -5.91 -19.30
N GLY A 31 19.62 -5.72 -18.68
CA GLY A 31 20.74 -4.98 -19.24
C GLY A 31 20.88 -3.55 -18.74
N ASP A 32 19.85 -2.97 -18.12
CA ASP A 32 19.87 -1.60 -17.61
C ASP A 32 20.92 -1.43 -16.51
N SER A 33 21.60 -0.27 -16.50
CA SER A 33 22.47 0.14 -15.41
C SER A 33 21.67 0.99 -14.42
N VAL A 34 21.78 0.67 -13.14
CA VAL A 34 20.99 1.30 -12.06
C VAL A 34 21.91 1.78 -10.95
N ASP A 35 21.52 2.88 -10.31
CA ASP A 35 22.11 3.35 -9.06
C ASP A 35 21.27 2.84 -7.89
N ALA A 36 21.82 2.92 -6.69
CA ALA A 36 21.14 2.42 -5.50
C ALA A 36 19.78 3.11 -5.21
N GLU A 37 19.52 4.34 -5.71
CA GLU A 37 18.21 5.00 -5.58
C GLU A 37 17.21 4.63 -6.68
N THR A 38 17.65 3.99 -7.76
CA THR A 38 16.77 3.71 -8.90
C THR A 38 15.58 2.88 -8.43
N VAL A 39 14.38 3.41 -8.64
CA VAL A 39 13.13 2.68 -8.41
C VAL A 39 12.98 1.68 -9.53
N ILE A 40 12.98 0.39 -9.17
CA ILE A 40 12.93 -0.70 -10.14
C ILE A 40 11.51 -1.22 -10.36
N ALA A 41 10.64 -1.09 -9.35
CA ALA A 41 9.27 -1.56 -9.40
C ALA A 41 8.42 -0.77 -8.41
N GLY A 42 7.15 -0.61 -8.74
CA GLY A 42 6.18 0.15 -7.95
C GLY A 42 4.80 -0.48 -8.00
N GLY A 43 4.04 -0.34 -6.93
CA GLY A 43 2.69 -0.88 -6.83
C GLY A 43 1.94 -0.27 -5.65
N THR A 44 0.80 -0.87 -5.32
CA THR A 44 0.00 -0.45 -4.18
C THR A 44 -0.39 -1.64 -3.33
N VAL A 45 -0.29 -1.49 -2.01
CA VAL A 45 -0.82 -2.47 -1.05
C VAL A 45 -2.15 -2.00 -0.48
N ARG A 46 -2.96 -2.96 -0.04
CA ARG A 46 -4.21 -2.67 0.66
C ARG A 46 -3.91 -1.96 1.98
N ASN A 47 -4.61 -0.86 2.23
CA ASN A 47 -4.51 -0.17 3.51
C ASN A 47 -5.11 -1.04 4.62
N PRO A 48 -4.37 -1.37 5.70
CA PRO A 48 -4.90 -2.15 6.81
C PRO A 48 -6.00 -1.41 7.57
N GLU A 49 -6.00 -0.07 7.54
CA GLU A 49 -6.98 0.77 8.22
C GLU A 49 -8.34 0.70 7.50
N ALA A 50 -9.36 0.26 8.23
CA ALA A 50 -10.75 0.29 7.79
C ALA A 50 -11.68 0.47 8.98
N GLU A 51 -12.73 1.25 8.79
CA GLU A 51 -13.74 1.54 9.80
C GLU A 51 -15.15 1.19 9.32
N GLU A 52 -15.95 0.62 10.22
CA GLU A 52 -17.36 0.35 9.99
C GLU A 52 -18.22 1.54 10.45
N VAL A 53 -19.01 2.09 9.53
CA VAL A 53 -19.96 3.17 9.77
C VAL A 53 -21.38 2.62 9.85
N ARG A 54 -22.02 2.78 11.01
CA ARG A 54 -23.43 2.40 11.24
C ARG A 54 -24.38 3.48 10.70
N VAL A 55 -24.54 3.54 9.38
CA VAL A 55 -25.34 4.56 8.68
C VAL A 55 -26.78 4.61 9.19
N PHE A 56 -27.42 3.44 9.38
CA PHE A 56 -28.81 3.36 9.88
C PHE A 56 -29.00 4.08 11.22
N THR A 57 -28.03 3.94 12.13
CA THR A 57 -28.06 4.58 13.46
C THR A 57 -27.86 6.09 13.33
N LYS A 58 -26.94 6.54 12.47
CA LYS A 58 -26.65 7.97 12.25
C LYS A 58 -27.83 8.71 11.60
N LEU A 59 -28.54 8.06 10.68
CA LEU A 59 -29.72 8.63 10.01
C LEU A 59 -31.04 8.38 10.76
N GLY A 60 -31.10 7.39 11.66
CA GLY A 60 -32.32 7.00 12.36
C GLY A 60 -33.36 6.39 11.42
N ILE A 61 -32.92 5.44 10.59
CA ILE A 61 -33.73 4.72 9.60
C ILE A 61 -33.59 3.22 9.80
N GLU A 62 -34.46 2.44 9.15
CA GLU A 62 -34.32 0.98 9.13
C GLU A 62 -33.08 0.54 8.34
N PRO A 63 -32.35 -0.51 8.76
CA PRO A 63 -31.16 -1.00 8.10
C PRO A 63 -31.33 -1.22 6.59
N GLU A 64 -32.46 -1.77 6.16
CA GLU A 64 -32.77 -2.10 4.77
C GLU A 64 -32.99 -0.86 3.88
N GLN A 65 -33.15 0.31 4.50
CA GLN A 65 -33.42 1.56 3.78
C GLN A 65 -32.17 2.36 3.44
N ILE A 66 -30.99 1.98 3.94
CA ILE A 66 -29.78 2.83 3.82
C ILE A 66 -29.45 3.20 2.38
N GLU A 67 -29.66 2.30 1.42
CA GLU A 67 -29.32 2.50 0.01
C GLU A 67 -30.06 3.69 -0.60
N ARG A 68 -31.27 4.00 -0.12
CA ARG A 68 -32.07 5.16 -0.58
C ARG A 68 -31.47 6.50 -0.18
N TYR A 69 -30.61 6.52 0.83
CA TYR A 69 -30.06 7.72 1.44
C TYR A 69 -28.54 7.85 1.26
N MET A 70 -27.89 6.83 0.69
CA MET A 70 -26.46 6.89 0.36
C MET A 70 -26.21 7.89 -0.76
N LEU A 71 -25.18 8.71 -0.60
CA LEU A 71 -24.65 9.62 -1.63
C LEU A 71 -23.43 9.02 -2.36
N LYS A 72 -22.88 7.93 -1.81
CA LYS A 72 -21.70 7.23 -2.31
C LYS A 72 -22.01 5.74 -2.44
N LYS A 73 -21.43 5.08 -3.43
CA LYS A 73 -21.51 3.64 -3.66
C LYS A 73 -20.15 2.97 -3.46
N GLU A 74 -20.14 1.65 -3.45
CA GLU A 74 -18.90 0.85 -3.42
C GLU A 74 -17.93 1.31 -4.52
N GLY A 75 -16.66 1.49 -4.16
CA GLY A 75 -15.60 2.02 -5.01
C GLY A 75 -15.45 3.54 -5.01
N ASP A 76 -16.44 4.31 -4.52
CA ASP A 76 -16.33 5.78 -4.52
C ASP A 76 -15.34 6.27 -3.46
N THR A 77 -14.50 7.23 -3.84
CA THR A 77 -13.58 7.91 -2.91
C THR A 77 -14.32 8.86 -1.98
N VAL A 78 -13.79 8.99 -0.76
CA VAL A 78 -14.31 9.85 0.30
C VAL A 78 -13.18 10.58 1.04
N LYS A 79 -13.46 11.79 1.50
CA LYS A 79 -12.64 12.53 2.45
C LYS A 79 -13.19 12.42 3.86
N LYS A 80 -12.33 12.56 4.86
CA LYS A 80 -12.74 12.68 6.26
C LYS A 80 -13.78 13.79 6.39
N ASP A 81 -14.83 13.50 7.16
CA ASP A 81 -15.99 14.37 7.38
C ASP A 81 -16.87 14.66 6.14
N GLU A 82 -16.57 14.07 4.98
CA GLU A 82 -17.44 14.15 3.80
C GLU A 82 -18.77 13.43 4.06
N VAL A 83 -19.89 14.03 3.61
CA VAL A 83 -21.21 13.42 3.75
C VAL A 83 -21.36 12.25 2.79
N ILE A 84 -21.46 11.04 3.33
CA ILE A 84 -21.61 9.79 2.57
C ILE A 84 -23.08 9.32 2.48
N ALA A 85 -23.94 9.82 3.36
CA ALA A 85 -25.38 9.56 3.32
C ALA A 85 -26.17 10.71 3.96
N ILE A 86 -27.37 10.98 3.45
CA ILE A 86 -28.21 12.09 3.91
C ILE A 86 -29.69 11.69 3.93
N TYR A 87 -30.36 12.01 5.04
CA TYR A 87 -31.80 11.90 5.19
C TYR A 87 -32.40 13.31 5.32
N ARG A 88 -33.41 13.62 4.52
CA ARG A 88 -34.13 14.91 4.56
C ARG A 88 -35.63 14.66 4.74
N ALA A 89 -36.25 15.34 5.70
CA ALA A 89 -37.69 15.30 5.95
C ALA A 89 -38.28 16.71 6.14
N PHE A 90 -39.62 16.80 6.07
CA PHE A 90 -40.40 18.05 6.21
C PHE A 90 -39.85 19.20 5.36
N PHE A 91 -39.80 19.02 4.03
CA PHE A 91 -39.25 20.03 3.11
C PHE A 91 -37.83 20.52 3.47
N GLY A 92 -37.00 19.63 4.04
CA GLY A 92 -35.60 19.92 4.37
C GLY A 92 -35.36 20.52 5.76
N ARG A 93 -36.42 20.80 6.55
CA ARG A 93 -36.28 21.31 7.93
C ARG A 93 -35.54 20.34 8.85
N PHE A 94 -35.66 19.04 8.59
CA PHE A 94 -34.91 18.03 9.32
C PHE A 94 -33.93 17.36 8.37
N THR A 95 -32.64 17.59 8.60
CA THR A 95 -31.56 16.96 7.86
C THR A 95 -30.67 16.19 8.83
N LYS A 96 -30.50 14.89 8.59
CA LYS A 96 -29.51 14.05 9.26
C LYS A 96 -28.47 13.62 8.24
N THR A 97 -27.20 13.67 8.64
CA THR A 97 -26.07 13.33 7.77
C THR A 97 -25.20 12.27 8.42
N CYS A 98 -24.74 11.33 7.61
CA CYS A 98 -23.68 10.41 7.97
C CYS A 98 -22.41 10.82 7.22
N ARG A 99 -21.28 10.89 7.94
CA ARG A 99 -19.99 11.36 7.40
C ARG A 99 -18.95 10.24 7.40
N SER A 100 -17.98 10.33 6.50
CA SER A 100 -16.83 9.44 6.48
C SER A 100 -15.92 9.69 7.69
N PRO A 101 -15.43 8.65 8.38
CA PRO A 101 -14.50 8.81 9.50
C PRO A 101 -13.06 9.12 9.05
N MET A 102 -12.71 8.75 7.81
CA MET A 102 -11.35 8.83 7.27
C MET A 102 -11.32 9.20 5.79
N ASP A 103 -10.14 9.54 5.30
CA ASP A 103 -9.84 9.62 3.87
C ASP A 103 -9.71 8.21 3.30
N GLY A 104 -10.36 7.92 2.18
CA GLY A 104 -10.37 6.57 1.65
C GLY A 104 -11.42 6.35 0.56
N PHE A 105 -12.02 5.17 0.56
CA PHE A 105 -13.12 4.81 -0.34
C PHE A 105 -14.13 3.90 0.35
N ILE A 106 -15.34 3.84 -0.21
CA ILE A 106 -16.38 2.90 0.22
C ILE A 106 -15.98 1.50 -0.25
N GLU A 107 -15.54 0.65 0.66
CA GLU A 107 -15.13 -0.71 0.31
C GLU A 107 -16.34 -1.61 0.06
N VAL A 108 -17.33 -1.58 0.96
CA VAL A 108 -18.53 -2.40 0.85
C VAL A 108 -19.70 -1.73 1.57
N VAL A 109 -20.89 -1.86 1.00
CA VAL A 109 -22.16 -1.43 1.57
C VAL A 109 -22.95 -2.67 2.00
N LEU A 110 -23.03 -2.90 3.30
CA LEU A 110 -23.77 -4.02 3.90
C LEU A 110 -25.26 -3.67 3.98
N LYS A 111 -25.94 -3.67 2.83
CA LYS A 111 -27.34 -3.22 2.64
C LYS A 111 -28.31 -3.75 3.69
N LYS A 112 -28.26 -5.05 3.99
CA LYS A 112 -29.15 -5.70 4.99
C LYS A 112 -28.86 -5.30 6.44
N LYS A 113 -27.63 -4.89 6.76
CA LYS A 113 -27.23 -4.52 8.13
C LYS A 113 -27.19 -3.00 8.35
N GLY A 114 -27.47 -2.22 7.31
CA GLY A 114 -27.45 -0.75 7.39
C GLY A 114 -26.06 -0.15 7.65
N ARG A 115 -24.99 -0.85 7.25
CA ARG A 115 -23.59 -0.50 7.56
C ARG A 115 -22.77 -0.31 6.30
N VAL A 116 -21.70 0.46 6.42
CA VAL A 116 -20.74 0.73 5.35
C VAL A 116 -19.34 0.55 5.88
N ILE A 117 -18.46 -0.11 5.14
CA ILE A 117 -17.03 -0.17 5.48
C ILE A 117 -16.30 0.88 4.63
N VAL A 118 -15.63 1.80 5.29
CA VAL A 118 -14.71 2.76 4.66
C VAL A 118 -13.30 2.27 4.88
N ARG A 119 -12.53 2.11 3.81
CA ARG A 119 -11.12 1.72 3.87
C ARG A 119 -10.24 2.88 3.46
N GLY A 120 -9.10 3.03 4.13
CA GLY A 120 -8.09 4.02 3.76
C GLY A 120 -7.59 3.84 2.33
N ASN A 121 -7.05 4.90 1.73
CA ASN A 121 -6.51 4.84 0.37
C ASN A 121 -5.38 3.79 0.27
N PRO A 122 -5.25 3.08 -0.87
CA PRO A 122 -4.14 2.17 -1.11
C PRO A 122 -2.78 2.83 -0.83
N ILE A 123 -1.87 2.09 -0.21
CA ILE A 123 -0.56 2.61 0.19
C ILE A 123 0.43 2.32 -0.95
N PRO A 124 1.08 3.34 -1.53
CA PRO A 124 2.10 3.12 -2.55
C PRO A 124 3.31 2.42 -1.95
N VAL A 125 3.87 1.47 -2.69
CA VAL A 125 5.10 0.75 -2.34
C VAL A 125 6.05 0.76 -3.51
N GLU A 126 7.34 0.88 -3.22
CA GLU A 126 8.40 0.91 -4.21
C GLU A 126 9.52 -0.06 -3.78
N ALA A 127 10.10 -0.74 -4.77
CA ALA A 127 11.35 -1.43 -4.61
C ALA A 127 12.44 -0.59 -5.29
N ARG A 128 13.48 -0.25 -4.52
CA ARG A 128 14.71 0.38 -5.03
C ARG A 128 15.79 -0.65 -5.27
N ALA A 129 16.68 -0.38 -6.23
CA ALA A 129 17.82 -1.25 -6.53
C ALA A 129 18.72 -1.47 -5.30
N HIS A 130 18.88 -0.44 -4.47
CA HIS A 130 19.62 -0.42 -3.19
C HIS A 130 21.14 -0.62 -3.30
N ILE A 131 21.61 -1.18 -4.41
CA ILE A 131 23.01 -1.29 -4.80
C ILE A 131 23.15 -0.80 -6.25
N PRO A 132 24.25 -0.11 -6.60
CA PRO A 132 24.54 0.19 -7.99
C PRO A 132 24.92 -1.10 -8.73
N GLY A 133 24.51 -1.24 -9.99
CA GLY A 133 24.78 -2.47 -10.74
C GLY A 133 24.02 -2.55 -12.07
N ARG A 134 23.91 -3.77 -12.59
CA ARG A 134 23.18 -4.07 -13.82
C ARG A 134 22.00 -4.99 -13.54
N ILE A 135 20.87 -4.76 -14.21
CA ILE A 135 19.73 -5.66 -14.15
C ILE A 135 20.02 -6.92 -14.97
N VAL A 136 19.98 -8.09 -14.34
CA VAL A 136 20.23 -9.38 -15.01
C VAL A 136 18.97 -10.22 -15.22
N GLU A 137 17.90 -9.90 -14.49
CA GLU A 137 16.61 -10.59 -14.61
C GLU A 137 15.48 -9.64 -14.20
N VAL A 138 14.35 -9.72 -14.89
CA VAL A 138 13.11 -9.02 -14.54
C VAL A 138 12.10 -10.05 -14.03
N ILE A 139 11.45 -9.74 -12.90
CA ILE A 139 10.39 -10.52 -12.28
C ILE A 139 9.06 -9.80 -12.57
N PRO A 140 8.29 -10.24 -13.58
CA PRO A 140 7.14 -9.50 -14.07
C PRO A 140 6.14 -9.15 -12.95
N GLY A 141 5.80 -7.87 -12.86
CA GLY A 141 4.83 -7.35 -11.89
C GLY A 141 5.31 -7.31 -10.43
N GLU A 142 6.55 -7.70 -10.14
CA GLU A 142 7.08 -7.72 -8.76
C GLU A 142 8.42 -7.00 -8.60
N GLY A 143 9.34 -7.09 -9.56
CA GLY A 143 10.69 -6.60 -9.33
C GLY A 143 11.73 -7.01 -10.36
N ALA A 144 12.99 -7.04 -9.92
CA ALA A 144 14.15 -7.38 -10.75
C ALA A 144 15.32 -7.87 -9.88
N VAL A 145 16.31 -8.49 -10.54
CA VAL A 145 17.57 -8.91 -9.92
C VAL A 145 18.68 -7.95 -10.35
N VAL A 146 19.30 -7.30 -9.36
CA VAL A 146 20.45 -6.41 -9.56
C VAL A 146 21.73 -7.20 -9.33
N GLU A 147 22.63 -7.18 -10.30
CA GLU A 147 23.97 -7.77 -10.21
C GLU A 147 25.03 -6.68 -10.05
N THR A 148 25.94 -6.87 -9.11
CA THR A 148 27.06 -5.97 -8.89
C THR A 148 28.28 -6.74 -8.40
N ARG A 149 29.46 -6.16 -8.58
CA ARG A 149 30.71 -6.72 -8.06
C ARG A 149 31.17 -5.87 -6.88
N GLY A 150 31.41 -6.51 -5.74
CA GLY A 150 31.85 -5.81 -4.54
C GLY A 150 32.19 -6.74 -3.39
N ALA A 151 32.50 -6.15 -2.25
CA ALA A 151 32.73 -6.88 -1.01
C ALA A 151 31.39 -7.23 -0.34
N LEU A 152 31.27 -8.47 0.15
CA LEU A 152 30.10 -8.94 0.88
C LEU A 152 30.49 -9.31 2.31
N VAL A 153 29.85 -8.63 3.27
CA VAL A 153 29.98 -8.92 4.71
C VAL A 153 28.73 -9.66 5.17
N ASN A 154 28.88 -10.94 5.47
CA ASN A 154 27.79 -11.78 5.98
C ASN A 154 27.84 -11.83 7.52
N GLY A 155 26.85 -11.21 8.17
CA GLY A 155 26.61 -11.33 9.61
C GLY A 155 25.73 -12.54 9.96
N VAL A 156 25.59 -12.83 11.25
CA VAL A 156 24.77 -13.94 11.77
C VAL A 156 23.32 -13.51 12.00
N PHE A 157 23.10 -12.25 12.37
CA PHE A 157 21.80 -11.67 12.70
C PHE A 157 21.85 -10.15 12.55
N GLY A 158 20.71 -9.54 12.21
CA GLY A 158 20.56 -8.09 12.10
C GLY A 158 19.14 -7.65 12.45
N VAL A 159 19.02 -6.46 13.03
CA VAL A 159 17.73 -5.80 13.36
C VAL A 159 17.71 -4.44 12.67
N GLY A 160 16.61 -4.12 12.00
CA GLY A 160 16.42 -2.85 11.30
C GLY A 160 15.96 -3.04 9.87
N GLY A 161 15.76 -1.92 9.19
CA GLY A 161 15.44 -1.87 7.77
C GLY A 161 16.69 -1.83 6.89
N GLU A 162 16.46 -1.82 5.59
CA GLU A 162 17.51 -1.62 4.60
C GLU A 162 17.96 -0.16 4.60
N ALA A 163 19.27 0.09 4.54
CA ALA A 163 19.88 1.41 4.55
C ALA A 163 21.12 1.45 3.64
N ARG A 164 21.45 2.64 3.15
CA ARG A 164 22.58 2.88 2.25
C ARG A 164 23.28 4.18 2.62
N GLY A 165 24.56 4.31 2.27
CA GLY A 165 25.37 5.48 2.56
C GLY A 165 26.54 5.61 1.59
N GLU A 166 27.24 6.74 1.69
CA GLU A 166 28.50 6.98 0.99
C GLU A 166 29.62 6.19 1.67
N LEU A 167 30.55 5.66 0.86
CA LEU A 167 31.76 4.99 1.33
C LEU A 167 32.91 5.99 1.48
#